data_AF-A0A653ZC59-F1
#
_entry.id   AF-A0A653ZC59-F1
#
_cell.length_a   1.000
_cell.length_b   1.000
_cell.length_c   1.000
_cell.angle_alpha   90.00
_cell.angle_beta   90.00
_cell.angle_gamma   90.00
#
_symmetry.space_group_name_H-M   'P 1'
#
loop_
_entity.id
_entity.type
_entity.pdbx_description
1 polymer ?
#
loop_
_entity_poly.entity_id
_entity_poly.type
_entity_poly.pdbx_seq_one_letter_code
_entity_poly.pdbx_strand_id
1 'polypeptide(L)'
;MNKFQLEQTKAFKLANDLKQGGRSRAGAADAPKTDRREQRKLDQAKGLVPFACKLDEKLVKQLKERAETHEGGMTEVLAELLVAAGLAR
;
A
#
# COMPACT_ATOMS: atom_id res chain seq x y z
N MET A 1 -37.27 -24.17 16.78
CA MET A 1 -35.99 -23.60 17.26
C MET A 1 -36.24 -23.01 18.63
N ASN A 2 -35.44 -23.37 19.64
CA ASN A 2 -35.75 -23.05 21.04
C ASN A 2 -35.47 -21.57 21.34
N LYS A 3 -36.38 -20.89 22.06
CA LYS A 3 -36.29 -19.46 22.37
C LYS A 3 -34.96 -19.07 23.07
N PHE A 4 -34.42 -19.99 23.88
CA PHE A 4 -33.13 -19.84 24.55
C PHE A 4 -31.94 -19.76 23.58
N GLN A 5 -31.96 -20.52 22.48
CA GLN A 5 -30.90 -20.50 21.49
C GLN A 5 -30.88 -19.16 20.75
N LEU A 6 -32.04 -18.56 20.49
CA LEU A 6 -32.14 -17.24 19.87
C LEU A 6 -31.53 -16.15 20.74
N GLU A 7 -31.87 -16.11 22.03
CA GLU A 7 -31.30 -15.13 22.96
C GLU A 7 -29.78 -15.30 23.12
N GLN A 8 -29.30 -16.55 23.14
CA GLN A 8 -27.87 -16.83 23.17
C GLN A 8 -27.14 -16.31 21.93
N THR A 9 -27.69 -16.53 20.72
CA THR A 9 -27.10 -16.00 19.49
C THR A 9 -27.10 -14.47 19.43
N LYS A 10 -28.13 -13.80 19.97
CA LYS A 10 -28.19 -12.34 20.06
C LYS A 10 -27.13 -11.79 21.01
N ALA A 11 -26.95 -12.43 22.17
CA ALA A 11 -25.91 -12.06 23.13
C ALA A 11 -24.50 -12.19 22.51
N PHE A 12 -24.24 -13.27 21.76
CA PHE A 12 -22.96 -13.44 21.06
C PHE A 12 -22.72 -12.40 19.97
N LYS A 13 -23.77 -11.99 19.23
CA LYS A 13 -23.66 -10.91 18.24
C LYS A 13 -23.32 -9.58 18.90
N LEU A 14 -24.06 -9.19 19.95
CA LEU A 14 -23.79 -7.95 20.69
C LEU A 14 -22.38 -7.92 21.30
N ALA A 15 -21.90 -9.06 21.85
CA ALA A 15 -20.55 -9.16 22.38
C ALA A 15 -19.47 -9.00 21.29
N ASN A 16 -19.72 -9.54 20.08
CA ASN A 16 -18.81 -9.39 18.95
C ASN A 16 -18.78 -7.96 18.42
N ASP A 17 -19.94 -7.31 18.30
CA ASP A 17 -20.05 -5.92 17.85
C ASP A 17 -19.33 -4.96 18.82
N LEU A 18 -19.51 -5.16 20.14
CA LEU A 18 -18.80 -4.37 21.15
C LEU A 18 -17.28 -4.56 21.10
N LYS A 19 -16.81 -5.79 20.84
CA LYS A 19 -15.38 -6.11 20.70
C LYS A 19 -14.78 -5.52 19.42
N GLN A 20 -15.57 -5.35 18.35
CA GLN A 20 -15.13 -4.73 17.11
C GLN A 20 -15.13 -3.20 17.17
N GLY A 21 -16.05 -2.58 17.93
CA GLY A 21 -16.11 -1.12 18.13
C GLY A 21 -14.90 -0.52 18.86
N GLY A 22 -14.12 -1.33 19.59
CA GLY A 22 -12.95 -0.88 20.37
C GLY A 22 -11.61 -0.84 19.63
N ARG A 23 -11.55 -1.17 18.33
CA ARG A 23 -10.28 -1.15 17.58
C ARG A 23 -10.30 -0.06 16.51
N SER A 24 -10.40 1.20 16.94
CA SER A 24 -9.86 2.31 16.15
C SER A 24 -8.35 2.08 16.04
N ARG A 25 -7.92 1.69 14.84
CA ARG A 25 -6.48 1.56 14.54
C ARG A 25 -5.91 2.97 14.57
N ALA A 26 -5.15 3.29 15.61
CA ALA A 26 -4.35 4.51 15.67
C ALA A 26 -3.50 4.64 14.38
N GLY A 27 -3.69 5.74 13.63
CA GLY A 27 -2.87 6.07 12.47
C GLY A 27 -3.59 6.31 11.13
N ALA A 28 -4.93 6.45 11.10
CA ALA A 28 -5.63 6.88 9.89
C ALA A 28 -5.49 8.40 9.68
N ALA A 29 -4.30 8.81 9.23
CA ALA A 29 -4.09 10.13 8.66
C ALA A 29 -4.81 10.22 7.31
N ASP A 30 -5.89 10.99 7.37
CA ASP A 30 -6.67 11.67 6.34
C ASP A 30 -5.90 11.99 5.05
N ALA A 31 -6.02 11.09 4.08
CA ALA A 31 -5.84 11.36 2.66
C ALA A 31 -6.66 10.29 1.92
N PRO A 32 -7.35 10.61 0.82
CA PRO A 32 -8.05 9.61 0.01
C PRO A 32 -6.99 8.78 -0.72
N LYS A 33 -6.39 7.85 0.01
CA LYS A 33 -5.41 6.91 -0.51
C LYS A 33 -6.20 5.87 -1.27
N THR A 34 -6.25 6.04 -2.59
CA THR A 34 -6.59 4.99 -3.55
C THR A 34 -6.09 3.67 -3.00
N ASP A 35 -7.00 2.70 -2.92
CA ASP A 35 -6.84 1.51 -2.11
C ASP A 35 -5.48 0.87 -2.42
N ARG A 36 -4.57 0.82 -1.44
CA ARG A 36 -3.17 0.38 -1.67
C ARG A 36 -3.09 -1.02 -2.28
N ARG A 37 -4.17 -1.80 -2.16
CA ARG A 37 -4.35 -3.11 -2.79
C ARG A 37 -4.62 -2.99 -4.29
N GLU A 38 -5.43 -2.03 -4.70
CA GLU A 38 -5.72 -1.76 -6.11
C GLU A 38 -4.49 -1.21 -6.82
N GLN A 39 -3.75 -0.28 -6.18
CA GLN A 39 -2.47 0.19 -6.70
C GLN A 39 -1.48 -0.96 -6.91
N ARG A 40 -1.32 -1.85 -5.92
CA ARG A 40 -0.46 -3.05 -6.07
C ARG A 40 -0.95 -4.00 -7.16
N LYS A 41 -2.26 -4.16 -7.36
CA LYS A 41 -2.80 -4.99 -8.45
C LYS A 41 -2.50 -4.37 -9.81
N LEU A 42 -2.60 -3.05 -9.94
CA LEU A 42 -2.25 -2.33 -11.16
C LEU A 42 -0.74 -2.40 -11.43
N ASP A 43 0.08 -2.27 -10.39
CA ASP A 43 1.53 -2.40 -10.49
C ASP A 43 1.92 -3.83 -10.89
N GLN A 44 1.32 -4.85 -10.28
CA GLN A 44 1.52 -6.25 -10.67
C GLN A 44 1.07 -6.53 -12.11
N ALA A 45 -0.07 -5.98 -12.53
CA ALA A 45 -0.54 -6.10 -13.91
C ALA A 45 0.42 -5.43 -14.91
N LYS A 46 1.13 -4.37 -14.47
CA LYS A 46 2.20 -3.71 -15.22
C LYS A 46 3.58 -4.36 -15.05
N GLY A 47 3.69 -5.47 -14.30
CA GLY A 47 4.95 -6.17 -14.04
C GLY A 47 5.88 -5.45 -13.04
N LEU A 48 5.42 -4.41 -12.34
CA LEU A 48 6.20 -3.69 -11.33
C LEU A 48 6.27 -4.52 -10.04
N VAL A 49 7.50 -4.89 -9.68
CA VAL A 49 7.80 -5.59 -8.43
C VAL A 49 8.43 -4.60 -7.43
N PRO A 50 7.97 -4.57 -6.17
CA PRO A 50 8.62 -3.76 -5.14
C PRO A 50 10.02 -4.31 -4.84
N PHE A 51 11.05 -3.58 -5.28
CA PHE A 51 12.45 -3.94 -5.08
C PHE A 51 13.10 -3.01 -4.05
N ALA A 52 13.34 -3.53 -2.84
CA ALA A 52 13.95 -2.76 -1.75
C ALA A 52 15.48 -2.88 -1.80
N CYS A 53 16.15 -1.90 -2.40
CA CYS A 53 17.60 -1.74 -2.30
C CYS A 53 17.97 -0.62 -1.33
N LYS A 54 19.05 -0.83 -0.57
CA LYS A 54 19.68 0.23 0.21
C LYS A 54 20.54 1.06 -0.75
N LEU A 55 20.25 2.35 -0.84
CA LEU A 55 20.99 3.31 -1.65
C LEU A 55 21.58 4.38 -0.73
N ASP A 56 22.71 4.97 -1.15
CA ASP A 56 23.29 6.11 -0.45
C ASP A 56 22.35 7.30 -0.44
N GLU A 57 22.30 8.04 0.66
CA GLU A 57 21.39 9.17 0.83
C GLU A 57 21.58 10.26 -0.23
N LYS A 58 22.82 10.50 -0.65
CA LYS A 58 23.14 11.46 -1.72
C LYS A 58 22.54 11.02 -3.07
N LEU A 59 22.59 9.73 -3.35
CA LEU A 59 22.07 9.14 -4.59
C LEU A 59 20.54 9.19 -4.60
N VAL A 60 19.90 8.93 -3.46
CA VAL A 60 18.45 9.10 -3.29
C VAL A 60 18.01 10.55 -3.51
N LYS A 61 18.78 11.54 -3.05
CA LYS A 61 18.48 12.96 -3.30
C LYS A 61 18.56 13.31 -4.79
N GLN A 62 19.61 12.88 -5.48
CA GLN A 62 19.76 13.09 -6.92
C GLN A 62 18.63 12.41 -7.72
N LEU A 63 18.20 11.22 -7.31
CA LEU A 63 17.07 10.54 -7.94
C LEU A 63 15.75 11.31 -7.74
N LYS A 64 15.53 11.90 -6.56
CA LYS A 64 14.35 12.72 -6.28
C LYS A 64 14.34 13.99 -7.13
N GLU A 65 15.44 14.71 -7.19
CA GLU A 65 15.59 15.92 -8.01
C GLU A 65 15.32 15.61 -9.50
N ARG A 66 15.81 14.47 -10.01
CA ARG A 66 15.54 14.03 -11.39
C ARG A 66 14.11 13.56 -11.60
N ALA A 67 13.48 12.97 -10.59
CA ALA A 67 12.09 12.54 -10.65
C ALA A 67 11.12 13.73 -10.63
N GLU A 68 11.47 14.84 -10.00
CA GLU A 68 10.66 16.07 -9.97
C GLU A 68 10.53 16.71 -11.37
N THR A 69 11.52 16.50 -12.24
CA THR A 69 11.53 17.05 -13.61
C THR A 69 11.02 16.07 -14.67
N HIS A 70 10.65 14.84 -14.29
CA HIS A 70 10.28 13.77 -15.22
C HIS A 70 8.79 13.42 -15.13
N GLU A 71 8.07 13.46 -16.26
CA GLU A 71 6.62 13.20 -16.32
C GLU A 71 6.23 11.79 -15.84
N GLY A 72 7.15 10.84 -15.99
CA GLY A 72 7.02 9.45 -15.52
C GLY A 72 7.28 9.20 -14.03
N GLY A 73 7.68 10.24 -13.29
CA GLY A 73 8.05 10.15 -11.89
C GLY A 73 9.25 9.25 -11.62
N MET A 74 9.42 8.86 -10.35
CA MET A 74 10.61 8.15 -9.85
C MET A 74 10.85 6.79 -10.53
N THR A 75 9.78 6.05 -10.84
CA THR A 75 9.89 4.69 -11.37
C THR A 75 10.41 4.68 -12.81
N GLU A 76 9.99 5.64 -13.64
CA GLU A 76 10.48 5.75 -15.01
C GLU A 76 11.92 6.26 -15.07
N VAL A 77 12.26 7.26 -14.26
CA VAL A 77 13.66 7.74 -14.11
C VAL A 77 14.58 6.58 -13.70
N LEU A 78 14.15 5.75 -12.75
CA LEU A 78 14.91 4.57 -12.37
C LEU A 78 15.03 3.56 -13.51
N ALA A 79 13.95 3.31 -14.25
CA ALA A 79 13.98 2.39 -15.39
C ALA A 79 14.95 2.85 -16.48
N GLU A 80 14.94 4.14 -16.82
CA GLU A 80 15.86 4.72 -17.81
C GLU A 80 17.32 4.62 -17.35
N LEU A 81 17.60 4.93 -16.09
CA LEU A 81 18.96 4.83 -15.54
C LEU A 81 19.45 3.37 -15.49
N LEU A 82 18.58 2.43 -15.18
CA LEU A 82 18.89 1.00 -15.19
C LEU A 82 19.15 0.48 -16.61
N VAL A 83 18.39 0.95 -17.60
CA VAL A 83 18.63 0.64 -19.01
C VAL A 83 19.94 1.26 -19.51
N ALA A 84 20.20 2.52 -19.16
CA ALA A 84 21.46 3.19 -19.48
C ALA A 84 22.68 2.50 -18.81
N ALA A 85 22.49 1.88 -17.65
CA ALA A 85 23.50 1.07 -16.97
C ALA A 85 23.71 -0.32 -17.62
N GLY A 86 22.91 -0.69 -18.62
CA GLY A 86 23.08 -1.92 -19.42
C GLY A 86 22.06 -3.02 -19.13
N LEU A 87 21.00 -2.76 -18.37
CA LEU A 87 19.91 -3.73 -18.18
C LEU A 87 18.89 -3.64 -19.33
N ALA A 88 18.31 -4.77 -19.73
CA ALA A 88 17.25 -4.80 -20.74
C ALA A 88 15.86 -4.68 -20.08
N ARG A 89 14.90 -4.09 -20.80
CA ARG A 89 13.52 -3.87 -20.37
C ARG A 89 12.58 -4.92 -20.96
#